data_AF-A0A378MSL2-F1
#
_entry.id   AF-A0A378MSL2-F1
#
_cell.length_a   1.000
_cell.length_b   1.000
_cell.length_c   1.000
_cell.angle_alpha   90.00
_cell.angle_beta   90.00
_cell.angle_gamma   90.00
#
_symmetry.space_group_name_H-M   'P 1'
#
loop_
_entity.id
_entity.type
_entity.pdbx_description
1 polymer ?
#
loop_
_entity_poly.entity_id
_entity_poly.type
_entity_poly.pdbx_seq_one_letter_code
_entity_poly.pdbx_strand_id
1 'polypeptide(L)'
;MGQKAFLAYLGEDQTAWKAYDSVALLEKYRPSLPILIDQGSQDSFLSDQLKPEIFCETADRLGIPYQFNLRDGYDHSYYFISSFIGEHIAFHAKHLKD
;
A
#
# COMPACT_ATOMS: atom_id res chain seq x y z
N MET A 1 -2.64 0.25 -14.33
CA MET A 1 -2.33 1.65 -14.74
C MET A 1 -0.89 2.08 -14.45
N GLY A 2 -0.21 1.54 -13.43
CA GLY A 2 1.16 1.95 -13.05
C GLY A 2 2.21 1.89 -14.18
N GLN A 3 2.33 0.78 -14.91
CA GLN A 3 3.32 0.64 -15.99
C GLN A 3 3.16 1.69 -17.10
N LYS A 4 1.92 2.04 -17.46
CA LYS A 4 1.65 3.09 -18.46
C LYS A 4 2.10 4.47 -17.97
N ALA A 5 1.86 4.78 -16.69
CA ALA A 5 2.30 6.02 -16.09
C ALA A 5 3.83 6.08 -15.97
N PHE A 6 4.47 5.00 -15.53
CA PHE A 6 5.93 4.92 -15.45
C PHE A 6 6.59 5.06 -16.82
N LEU A 7 6.07 4.41 -17.85
CA LEU A 7 6.56 4.61 -19.22
C LEU A 7 6.49 6.09 -19.64
N ALA A 8 5.38 6.77 -19.35
CA ALA A 8 5.17 8.16 -19.73
C ALA A 8 6.08 9.15 -18.96
N TYR A 9 6.36 8.90 -17.68
CA TYR A 9 7.10 9.83 -16.82
C TYR A 9 8.58 9.49 -16.60
N LEU A 10 8.92 8.19 -16.60
CA LEU A 10 10.24 7.67 -16.26
C LEU A 10 10.95 7.05 -17.47
N GLY A 11 10.26 6.91 -18.61
CA GLY A 11 10.78 6.29 -19.82
C GLY A 11 10.78 4.76 -19.78
N GLU A 12 11.44 4.15 -20.76
CA GLU A 12 11.43 2.69 -20.99
C GLU A 12 12.33 1.91 -20.02
N ASP A 13 13.26 2.57 -19.34
CA ASP A 13 14.15 1.92 -18.37
C ASP A 13 13.38 1.53 -17.09
N GLN A 14 12.94 0.28 -17.04
CA GLN A 14 12.22 -0.27 -15.89
C GLN A 14 13.08 -0.37 -14.64
N THR A 15 14.42 -0.30 -14.73
CA THR A 15 15.27 -0.32 -13.53
C THR A 15 15.08 0.96 -12.73
N ALA A 16 14.83 2.10 -13.39
CA ALA A 16 14.52 3.37 -12.75
C ALA A 16 13.17 3.34 -12.01
N TRP A 17 12.22 2.51 -12.45
CA TRP A 17 10.87 2.42 -11.85
C TRP A 17 10.91 1.85 -10.43
N LYS A 18 11.91 1.01 -10.11
CA LYS A 18 12.06 0.39 -8.78
C LYS A 18 12.18 1.40 -7.63
N ALA A 19 12.60 2.63 -7.92
CA ALA A 19 12.64 3.70 -6.92
C ALA A 19 11.25 4.22 -6.51
N TYR A 20 10.20 3.85 -7.25
CA TYR A 20 8.82 4.32 -7.08
C TYR A 20 7.82 3.18 -6.83
N ASP A 21 8.32 1.94 -6.68
CA ASP A 21 7.50 0.75 -6.41
C ASP A 21 7.67 0.34 -4.94
N SER A 22 6.57 0.33 -4.18
CA SER A 22 6.60 0.03 -2.74
C SER A 22 7.18 -1.36 -2.43
N VAL A 23 6.90 -2.37 -3.25
CA VAL A 23 7.41 -3.74 -3.04
C VAL A 23 8.91 -3.77 -3.28
N ALA A 24 9.39 -3.14 -4.36
CA ALA A 24 10.82 -3.00 -4.63
C ALA A 24 11.55 -2.22 -3.51
N LEU A 25 10.89 -1.20 -2.94
CA LEU A 25 11.41 -0.41 -1.82
C LEU A 25 11.49 -1.22 -0.52
N LEU A 26 10.48 -2.08 -0.23
CA LEU A 26 10.55 -3.01 0.90
C LEU A 26 11.77 -3.92 0.79
N GLU A 27 11.99 -4.54 -0.37
CA GLU A 27 13.11 -5.43 -0.61
C GLU A 27 14.47 -4.74 -0.44
N LYS A 28 14.57 -3.49 -0.91
CA LYS A 28 15.80 -2.72 -0.87
C LYS A 28 16.15 -2.21 0.53
N TYR A 29 15.17 -1.64 1.24
CA TYR A 29 15.45 -0.85 2.46
C TYR A 29 15.04 -1.53 3.76
N ARG A 30 14.09 -2.48 3.73
CA ARG A 30 13.56 -3.17 4.92
C ARG A 30 13.24 -2.21 6.08
N PRO A 31 12.36 -1.20 5.84
CA PRO A 31 12.08 -0.18 6.85
C PRO A 31 11.48 -0.80 8.11
N SER A 32 11.81 -0.22 9.26
CA SER A 32 11.22 -0.57 10.56
C SER A 32 10.06 0.36 10.95
N LEU A 33 9.47 1.05 9.98
CA LEU A 33 8.40 2.02 10.22
C LEU A 33 7.06 1.27 10.34
N PRO A 34 6.15 1.73 11.21
CA PRO A 34 4.82 1.14 11.32
C PRO A 34 4.01 1.45 10.05
N ILE A 35 3.40 0.43 9.46
CA ILE A 35 2.58 0.53 8.24
C ILE A 35 1.17 0.02 8.53
N LEU A 36 0.14 0.79 8.17
CA LEU A 36 -1.27 0.40 8.24
C LEU A 36 -1.88 0.52 6.84
N ILE A 37 -2.54 -0.55 6.39
CA ILE A 37 -3.24 -0.61 5.10
C ILE A 37 -4.67 -1.09 5.33
N ASP A 38 -5.63 -0.34 4.82
CA ASP A 38 -7.04 -0.74 4.75
C ASP A 38 -7.44 -0.87 3.28
N GLN A 39 -8.10 -1.98 2.95
CA GLN A 39 -8.56 -2.27 1.60
C GLN A 39 -10.02 -2.73 1.62
N GLY A 40 -10.87 -2.14 0.79
CA GLY A 40 -12.24 -2.62 0.59
C GLY A 40 -12.28 -3.96 -0.17
N SER A 41 -13.09 -4.92 0.28
CA SER A 41 -13.23 -6.24 -0.38
C SER A 41 -14.01 -6.19 -1.69
N GLN A 42 -14.79 -5.13 -1.92
CA GLN A 42 -15.59 -4.91 -3.13
C GLN A 42 -15.00 -3.79 -4.01
N ASP A 43 -13.72 -3.47 -3.81
CA ASP A 43 -13.00 -2.55 -4.66
C ASP A 43 -12.80 -3.16 -6.06
N SER A 44 -13.33 -2.49 -7.09
CA SER A 44 -13.28 -2.95 -8.47
C SER A 44 -11.87 -2.97 -9.07
N PHE A 45 -10.89 -2.37 -8.40
CA PHE A 45 -9.49 -2.35 -8.83
C PHE A 45 -8.60 -3.34 -8.06
N LEU A 46 -9.16 -4.08 -7.10
CA LEU A 46 -8.43 -4.95 -6.18
C LEU A 46 -7.50 -5.94 -6.89
N SER A 47 -8.06 -6.78 -7.77
CA SER A 47 -7.31 -7.86 -8.44
C SER A 47 -6.39 -7.35 -9.56
N ASP A 48 -6.75 -6.24 -10.20
CA ASP A 48 -6.12 -5.85 -11.45
C ASP A 48 -5.03 -4.78 -11.26
N GLN A 49 -5.17 -3.95 -10.23
CA GLN A 49 -4.30 -2.80 -10.01
C GLN A 49 -3.65 -2.78 -8.63
N LEU A 50 -4.41 -3.05 -7.56
CA LEU A 50 -3.95 -2.82 -6.19
C LEU A 50 -3.09 -3.98 -5.69
N LYS A 51 -3.60 -5.22 -5.79
CA LYS A 51 -2.90 -6.47 -5.43
C LYS A 51 -2.16 -6.39 -4.08
N PRO A 52 -2.85 -6.00 -2.98
CA PRO A 52 -2.21 -5.81 -1.68
C PRO A 52 -1.54 -7.08 -1.14
N GLU A 53 -1.94 -8.27 -1.61
CA GLU A 53 -1.32 -9.55 -1.29
C GLU A 53 0.18 -9.57 -1.63
N ILE A 54 0.61 -8.95 -2.73
CA ILE A 54 2.02 -8.91 -3.13
C ILE A 54 2.85 -8.14 -2.10
N PHE A 55 2.30 -7.03 -1.58
CA PHE A 55 2.94 -6.26 -0.51
C PHE A 55 3.01 -7.09 0.78
N CYS A 56 1.88 -7.69 1.19
CA CYS A 56 1.78 -8.50 2.40
C CYS A 56 2.78 -9.66 2.40
N GLU A 57 2.78 -10.48 1.35
CA GLU A 57 3.69 -11.62 1.19
C GLU A 57 5.17 -11.19 1.22
N THR A 58 5.48 -10.04 0.60
CA THR A 58 6.83 -9.48 0.61
C THR A 58 7.23 -9.00 2.00
N ALA A 59 6.34 -8.28 2.69
CA ALA A 59 6.59 -7.80 4.04
C ALA A 59 6.77 -8.95 5.03
N ASP A 60 5.92 -9.99 4.97
CA ASP A 60 6.03 -11.21 5.76
C ASP A 60 7.37 -11.91 5.55
N ARG A 61 7.76 -12.13 4.29
CA ARG A 61 9.04 -12.75 3.94
C ARG A 61 10.25 -11.97 4.45
N LEU A 62 10.15 -10.63 4.51
CA LEU A 62 11.22 -9.75 4.97
C LEU A 62 11.17 -9.46 6.47
N GLY A 63 10.14 -9.91 7.19
CA GLY A 63 9.92 -9.62 8.60
C GLY A 63 9.62 -8.14 8.89
N ILE A 64 9.00 -7.44 7.93
CA ILE A 64 8.65 -6.02 8.06
C ILE A 64 7.28 -5.93 8.75
N PRO A 65 7.14 -5.17 9.86
CA PRO A 65 5.87 -5.06 10.55
C PRO A 65 4.88 -4.22 9.76
N TYR A 66 3.68 -4.77 9.53
CA TYR A 66 2.55 -4.05 8.97
C TYR A 66 1.25 -4.53 9.60
N GLN A 67 0.21 -3.71 9.50
CA GLN A 67 -1.17 -4.09 9.78
C GLN A 67 -1.96 -3.97 8.48
N PHE A 68 -2.66 -5.04 8.12
CA PHE A 68 -3.54 -5.07 6.95
C PHE A 68 -4.96 -5.46 7.37
N ASN A 69 -5.95 -4.67 6.97
CA ASN A 69 -7.36 -4.96 7.19
C ASN A 69 -8.09 -5.01 5.85
N LEU A 70 -8.69 -6.17 5.55
CA LEU A 70 -9.64 -6.30 4.45
C LEU A 70 -11.05 -5.96 4.96
N ARG A 71 -11.59 -4.83 4.53
CA ARG A 71 -12.88 -4.30 4.99
C ARG A 71 -14.01 -4.82 4.10
N ASP A 72 -14.79 -5.73 4.67
CA ASP A 72 -15.83 -6.41 3.91
C ASP A 72 -16.95 -5.47 3.45
N GLY A 73 -17.36 -5.60 2.18
CA GLY A 73 -18.42 -4.80 1.57
C GLY A 73 -18.03 -3.40 1.13
N TYR A 74 -16.80 -2.95 1.43
CA TYR A 74 -16.35 -1.60 1.08
C TYR A 74 -15.71 -1.54 -0.31
N ASP A 75 -15.86 -0.39 -0.97
CA ASP A 75 -15.40 -0.11 -2.33
C ASP A 75 -14.18 0.84 -2.37
N HIS A 76 -13.92 1.47 -3.52
CA HIS A 76 -12.80 2.41 -3.73
C HIS A 76 -13.15 3.87 -3.39
N SER A 77 -14.33 4.15 -2.85
CA SER A 77 -14.85 5.51 -2.78
C SER A 77 -14.41 6.26 -1.52
N TYR A 78 -14.72 7.56 -1.47
CA TYR A 78 -14.58 8.35 -0.24
C TYR A 78 -15.53 7.88 0.88
N TYR A 79 -16.60 7.14 0.59
CA TYR A 79 -17.39 6.50 1.65
C TYR A 79 -16.56 5.46 2.40
N PHE A 80 -15.76 4.67 1.69
CA PHE A 80 -14.80 3.76 2.31
C PHE A 80 -13.76 4.52 3.13
N ILE A 81 -13.08 5.50 2.52
CA ILE A 81 -12.02 6.26 3.19
C ILE A 81 -12.55 6.92 4.47
N SER A 82 -13.67 7.64 4.39
CA SER A 82 -14.24 8.37 5.54
C SER A 82 -14.72 7.45 6.66
N SER A 83 -15.06 6.19 6.37
CA SER A 83 -15.46 5.22 7.39
C SER A 83 -14.31 4.81 8.33
N PHE A 84 -13.07 4.81 7.83
CA PHE A 84 -11.89 4.33 8.57
C PHE A 84 -10.81 5.39 8.80
N ILE A 85 -10.97 6.61 8.27
CA ILE A 85 -9.97 7.68 8.42
C ILE A 85 -9.66 8.04 9.89
N GLY A 86 -10.64 7.91 10.78
CA GLY A 86 -10.43 8.10 12.22
C GLY A 86 -9.43 7.10 12.83
N GLU A 87 -9.46 5.84 12.36
CA GLU A 87 -8.51 4.81 12.77
C GLU A 87 -7.10 5.13 12.26
N HIS A 88 -6.97 5.64 11.03
CA HIS A 88 -5.69 6.08 10.45
C HIS A 88 -5.10 7.28 11.21
N ILE A 89 -5.92 8.27 11.56
CA ILE A 89 -5.51 9.40 12.39
C ILE A 89 -5.00 8.92 13.75
N ALA A 90 -5.73 8.00 14.40
CA ALA A 90 -5.31 7.44 15.68
C ALA A 90 -4.00 6.62 15.56
N PHE A 91 -3.86 5.85 14.50
CA PHE A 91 -2.63 5.10 14.18
C PHE A 91 -1.43 6.04 14.03
N HIS A 92 -1.56 7.12 13.25
CA HIS A 92 -0.49 8.10 13.10
C HIS A 92 -0.22 8.84 14.41
N ALA A 93 -1.26 9.29 15.12
CA ALA A 93 -1.11 9.96 16.41
C ALA A 93 -0.42 9.10 17.48
N LYS A 94 -0.51 7.77 17.40
CA LYS A 94 0.23 6.84 18.27
C LYS A 94 1.73 6.85 18.01
N HIS A 95 2.15 7.00 16.76
CA HIS A 95 3.56 6.90 16.34
C HIS A 95 4.24 8.25 16.09
N LEU A 96 3.50 9.35 16.17
CA LEU A 96 4.00 10.72 16.07
C LEU A 96 4.21 11.41 17.43
N LYS A 97 3.81 10.77 18.53
CA LYS A 97 4.06 11.30 19.87
C LYS A 97 5.51 11.03 20.24
N ASP A 98 6.21 12.09 20.66
CA ASP A 98 7.57 12.05 21.20
C ASP A 98 7.67 11.14 22.44
#